data_AF-A0A9C9SBS1-F1
#
_entry.id   AF-A0A9C9SBS1-F1
#
_cell.length_a   1.000
_cell.length_b   1.000
_cell.length_c   1.000
_cell.angle_alpha   90.00
_cell.angle_beta   90.00
_cell.angle_gamma   90.00
#
_symmetry.space_group_name_H-M   'P 1'
#
loop_
_entity.id
_entity.type
_entity.pdbx_description
1 polymer ?
#
loop_
_entity_poly.entity_id
_entity_poly.type
_entity_poly.pdbx_seq_one_letter_code
_entity_poly.pdbx_strand_id
1 'polypeptide(L)'
;TLPEASLLVNVSNDAWWGDSFGPHQHLQIASMRALEGGRPLLRSTNTGITAIVDHRGRITATAPQFQVAVLTGQVQPRQGATPYVRWGNLPVVLLMTGMLVLFQGNKSGFSAPVVFRYGVAVRRQWLFPCQALQRRSETPQGRPKGWPVSVHGGVAPLAKGDGHSLRGAPCPER
;
A
#
# COMPACT_ATOMS: atom_id res chain seq x y z
N THR A 1 12.15 -2.67 -25.24
CA THR A 1 12.27 -3.78 -24.26
C THR A 1 13.73 -3.92 -23.85
N LEU A 2 14.06 -4.65 -22.78
CA LEU A 2 15.47 -4.93 -22.47
C LEU A 2 15.98 -6.00 -23.44
N PRO A 3 17.23 -5.90 -23.95
CA PRO A 3 18.31 -4.99 -23.55
C PRO A 3 18.35 -3.61 -24.22
N GLU A 4 17.54 -3.34 -25.24
CA GLU A 4 17.60 -2.12 -26.08
C GLU A 4 17.14 -0.85 -25.33
N ALA A 5 16.20 -1.00 -24.40
CA ALA A 5 15.68 0.10 -23.60
C ALA A 5 16.80 0.75 -22.77
N SER A 6 16.88 2.07 -22.80
CA SER A 6 17.96 2.83 -22.15
C SER A 6 17.62 3.38 -20.76
N LEU A 7 16.33 3.38 -20.43
CA LEU A 7 15.76 3.77 -19.13
C LEU A 7 14.44 3.01 -18.90
N LEU A 8 13.98 2.99 -17.65
CA LEU A 8 12.68 2.46 -17.25
C LEU A 8 11.77 3.60 -16.84
N VAL A 9 10.48 3.48 -17.16
CA VAL A 9 9.45 4.41 -16.71
C VAL A 9 8.37 3.63 -15.99
N ASN A 10 7.94 4.12 -14.84
CA ASN A 10 6.82 3.58 -14.11
C ASN A 10 5.84 4.71 -13.77
N VAL A 11 4.62 4.63 -14.31
CA VAL A 11 3.54 5.57 -14.02
C VAL A 11 2.50 4.81 -13.19
N SER A 12 2.20 5.30 -11.99
CA SER A 12 1.29 4.63 -11.05
C SER A 12 0.36 5.63 -10.37
N ASN A 13 -0.75 5.11 -9.83
CA ASN A 13 -1.60 5.84 -8.89
C ASN A 13 -1.55 5.12 -7.55
N ASP A 14 -0.99 5.77 -6.54
CA ASP A 14 -0.87 5.20 -5.20
C ASP A 14 -1.91 5.80 -4.22
N ALA A 15 -2.91 6.54 -4.71
CA ALA A 15 -3.86 7.28 -3.88
C ALA A 15 -4.69 6.40 -2.94
N TRP A 16 -5.01 5.17 -3.35
CA TRP A 16 -5.81 4.27 -2.53
C TRP A 16 -5.08 3.77 -1.28
N TRP A 17 -3.75 3.85 -1.22
CA TRP A 17 -3.00 3.48 -0.01
C TRP A 17 -3.02 4.56 1.07
N GLY A 18 -3.31 5.81 0.70
CA GLY A 18 -3.22 6.95 1.61
C GLY A 18 -1.83 7.05 2.28
N ASP A 19 -1.77 7.71 3.44
CA ASP A 19 -0.55 7.85 4.23
C ASP A 19 -0.24 6.56 5.00
N SER A 20 0.20 5.55 4.26
CA SER A 20 0.59 4.24 4.80
C SER A 20 1.95 3.80 4.24
N PHE A 21 2.43 2.63 4.66
CA PHE A 21 3.71 2.10 4.18
C PHE A 21 3.65 1.51 2.75
N GLY A 22 2.46 1.37 2.16
CA GLY A 22 2.28 0.77 0.83
C GLY A 22 3.12 1.43 -0.28
N PRO A 23 3.04 2.77 -0.45
CA PRO A 23 3.83 3.48 -1.47
C PRO A 23 5.34 3.31 -1.29
N HIS A 24 5.82 3.20 -0.04
CA HIS A 24 7.22 2.95 0.26
C HIS A 24 7.67 1.55 -0.17
N GLN A 25 6.87 0.52 0.12
CA GLN A 25 7.15 -0.85 -0.34
C GLN A 25 7.12 -0.95 -1.86
N HIS A 26 6.16 -0.28 -2.50
CA HIS A 26 6.06 -0.20 -3.95
C HIS A 26 7.29 0.47 -4.57
N LEU A 27 7.77 1.55 -3.98
CA LEU A 27 9.00 2.18 -4.41
C LEU A 27 10.21 1.24 -4.27
N GLN A 28 10.33 0.51 -3.16
CA GLN A 28 11.42 -0.44 -2.97
C GLN A 28 11.43 -1.54 -4.05
N ILE A 29 10.26 -2.10 -4.37
CA ILE A 29 10.12 -3.10 -5.45
C ILE A 29 10.49 -2.48 -6.80
N ALA A 30 10.04 -1.27 -7.07
CA ALA A 30 10.37 -0.56 -8.30
C ALA A 30 11.88 -0.30 -8.41
N SER A 31 12.54 0.10 -7.32
CA SER A 31 13.99 0.30 -7.28
C SER A 31 14.77 -0.98 -7.56
N MET A 32 14.28 -2.14 -7.09
CA MET A 32 14.88 -3.43 -7.44
C MET A 32 14.83 -3.71 -8.94
N ARG A 33 13.77 -3.30 -9.66
CA ARG A 33 13.72 -3.43 -11.13
C ARG A 33 14.78 -2.59 -11.84
N ALA A 34 15.09 -1.41 -11.30
CA ALA A 34 16.18 -0.57 -11.82
C ALA A 34 17.54 -1.27 -11.69
N LEU A 35 17.80 -1.89 -10.53
CA LEU A 35 19.00 -2.66 -10.25
C LEU A 35 19.10 -3.92 -11.13
N GLU A 36 18.03 -4.70 -11.21
CA GLU A 36 17.92 -5.91 -12.04
C GLU A 36 18.19 -5.62 -13.52
N GLY A 37 17.56 -4.57 -14.05
CA GLY A 37 17.71 -4.15 -15.45
C GLY A 37 19.01 -3.39 -15.72
N GLY A 38 19.71 -2.90 -14.70
CA GLY A 38 20.87 -2.01 -14.85
C GLY A 38 20.51 -0.71 -15.58
N ARG A 39 19.29 -0.21 -15.36
CA ARG A 39 18.73 0.98 -16.01
C ARG A 39 18.23 1.96 -14.96
N PRO A 40 18.41 3.28 -15.16
CA PRO A 40 17.74 4.26 -14.32
C PRO A 40 16.22 4.11 -14.48
N LEU A 41 15.49 4.35 -13.39
CA LEU A 41 14.04 4.30 -13.35
C LEU A 41 13.48 5.68 -13.01
N LEU A 42 12.54 6.14 -13.83
CA LEU A 42 11.72 7.31 -13.58
C LEU A 42 10.34 6.84 -13.10
N ARG A 43 10.03 7.10 -11.83
CA ARG A 43 8.72 6.79 -11.26
C ARG A 43 7.90 8.07 -11.10
N SER A 44 6.75 8.12 -11.77
CA SER A 44 5.77 9.21 -11.65
C SER A 44 4.51 8.69 -10.99
N THR A 45 4.10 9.32 -9.91
CA THR A 45 2.86 8.98 -9.20
C THR A 45 2.00 10.21 -8.95
N ASN A 46 0.69 10.02 -8.82
CA ASN A 46 -0.24 11.11 -8.54
C ASN A 46 -0.05 11.66 -7.12
N THR A 47 -0.36 10.86 -6.09
CA THR A 47 -0.24 11.25 -4.67
C THR A 47 0.83 10.48 -3.90
N GLY A 48 1.40 9.45 -4.51
CA GLY A 48 2.44 8.60 -3.92
C GLY A 48 3.84 9.17 -4.05
N ILE A 49 4.83 8.28 -3.94
CA ILE A 49 6.24 8.67 -4.01
C ILE A 49 6.70 8.71 -5.48
N THR A 50 6.81 9.93 -6.00
CA THR A 50 7.48 10.24 -7.27
C THR A 50 8.99 10.32 -7.03
N ALA A 51 9.76 9.55 -7.79
CA ALA A 51 11.19 9.38 -7.53
C ALA A 51 12.00 9.10 -8.80
N ILE A 52 13.27 9.53 -8.75
CA ILE A 52 14.30 9.15 -9.71
C ILE A 52 15.20 8.14 -9.03
N VAL A 53 15.39 6.99 -9.66
CA VAL A 53 16.24 5.89 -9.17
C VAL A 53 17.36 5.63 -10.17
N ASP A 54 18.58 5.51 -9.67
CA ASP A 54 19.75 5.19 -10.48
C ASP A 54 19.77 3.71 -10.93
N HIS A 55 20.69 3.39 -11.85
CA HIS A 55 20.92 2.03 -12.34
C HIS A 55 21.37 1.01 -11.27
N ARG A 56 21.71 1.46 -10.05
CA ARG A 56 22.08 0.62 -8.91
C ARG A 56 20.92 0.48 -7.91
N GLY A 57 19.73 0.96 -8.24
CA GLY A 57 18.56 0.92 -7.37
C GLY A 57 18.58 1.96 -6.23
N ARG A 58 19.46 2.96 -6.28
CA ARG A 58 19.51 4.04 -5.28
C ARG A 58 18.60 5.18 -5.69
N ILE A 59 17.85 5.70 -4.73
CA ILE A 59 16.96 6.84 -4.93
C ILE A 59 17.82 8.11 -4.96
N THR A 60 17.85 8.79 -6.09
CA THR A 60 18.66 10.02 -6.30
C THR A 60 17.87 11.28 -5.98
N ALA A 61 16.56 11.27 -6.23
CA ALA A 61 15.69 12.40 -5.96
C ALA A 61 14.26 11.91 -5.71
N THR A 62 13.51 12.62 -4.85
CA THR A 62 12.16 12.24 -4.42
C THR A 62 11.30 13.48 -4.25
N ALA A 63 10.03 13.41 -4.62
CA ALA A 63 9.03 14.43 -4.31
C ALA A 63 8.23 14.06 -3.05
N PRO A 64 7.72 15.06 -2.30
CA PRO A 64 6.83 14.82 -1.17
C PRO A 64 5.50 14.20 -1.61
N GLN A 65 4.94 13.33 -0.77
CA GLN A 65 3.62 12.71 -0.98
C GLN A 65 2.49 13.71 -0.70
N PHE A 66 1.33 13.49 -1.32
CA PHE A 66 0.11 14.30 -1.14
C PHE A 66 0.27 15.81 -1.41
N GLN A 67 1.29 16.19 -2.16
CA GLN A 67 1.59 17.57 -2.51
C GLN A 67 1.75 17.70 -4.02
N VAL A 68 1.30 18.83 -4.57
CA VAL A 68 1.55 19.18 -5.96
C VAL A 68 3.01 19.60 -6.08
N ALA A 69 3.82 18.77 -6.73
CA ALA A 69 5.24 19.02 -6.89
C ALA A 69 5.73 18.54 -8.28
N VAL A 70 6.77 19.19 -8.79
CA VAL A 70 7.48 18.78 -10.00
C VAL A 70 8.89 18.34 -9.61
N LEU A 71 9.21 17.07 -9.88
CA LEU A 71 10.54 16.53 -9.64
C LEU A 71 11.38 16.66 -10.91
N THR A 72 12.44 17.49 -10.87
CA THR A 72 13.38 17.64 -11.98
C THR A 72 14.74 17.07 -11.57
N GLY A 73 15.36 16.27 -12.43
CA GLY A 73 16.68 15.70 -12.20
C GLY A 73 17.30 15.16 -13.47
N GLN A 74 18.62 14.95 -13.42
CA GLN A 74 19.38 14.40 -14.54
C GLN A 74 19.47 12.87 -14.42
N VAL A 75 19.29 12.16 -15.53
CA VAL A 75 19.46 10.71 -15.61
C VAL A 75 20.38 10.35 -16.76
N GLN A 76 21.28 9.40 -16.52
CA GLN A 76 22.20 8.90 -17.54
C GLN A 76 21.62 7.63 -18.18
N PRO A 77 21.24 7.65 -19.47
CA PRO A 77 20.80 6.46 -20.17
C PRO A 77 21.93 5.42 -20.23
N ARG A 78 21.59 4.13 -20.17
CA ARG A 78 22.57 3.03 -20.26
C ARG A 78 22.21 2.04 -21.34
N GLN A 79 23.21 1.30 -21.82
CA GLN A 79 23.05 0.21 -22.78
C GLN A 79 23.67 -1.10 -22.23
N GLY A 80 23.48 -2.23 -22.91
CA GLY A 80 23.98 -3.55 -22.49
C GLY A 80 23.00 -4.39 -21.66
N ALA A 81 23.40 -5.59 -21.26
CA ALA A 81 22.54 -6.55 -20.55
C ALA A 81 23.22 -7.04 -19.26
N THR A 82 22.51 -6.95 -18.13
CA THR A 82 22.94 -7.53 -16.85
C THR A 82 22.84 -9.07 -16.90
N PRO A 83 23.54 -9.81 -16.01
CA PRO A 83 23.37 -11.26 -15.89
C PRO A 83 21.91 -11.67 -15.69
N TYR A 84 21.15 -10.89 -14.92
CA TYR A 84 19.73 -11.12 -14.69
C TYR A 84 18.89 -10.91 -15.96
N VAL A 85 19.18 -9.91 -16.80
CA VAL A 85 18.50 -9.75 -18.08
C VAL A 85 18.79 -10.92 -19.04
N ARG A 86 19.98 -11.53 -18.96
CA ARG A 86 20.37 -12.66 -19.83
C ARG A 86 19.78 -14.00 -19.39
N TRP A 87 19.78 -14.29 -18.09
CA TRP A 87 19.40 -15.60 -17.55
C TRP A 87 18.07 -15.60 -16.78
N GLY A 88 17.52 -14.43 -16.46
CA GLY A 88 16.33 -14.28 -15.64
C GLY A 88 16.46 -15.04 -14.32
N ASN A 89 15.40 -15.77 -13.97
CA ASN A 89 15.34 -16.59 -12.77
C ASN A 89 15.91 -18.01 -12.95
N LEU A 90 16.41 -18.36 -14.15
CA LEU A 90 16.85 -19.71 -14.47
C LEU A 90 17.89 -20.28 -13.49
N PRO A 91 18.95 -19.55 -13.10
CA PRO A 91 19.96 -20.10 -12.18
C PRO A 91 19.38 -20.43 -10.80
N VAL A 92 18.43 -19.62 -10.31
CA VAL A 92 17.77 -19.82 -9.02
C VAL A 92 16.85 -21.03 -9.09
N VAL A 93 16.06 -21.15 -10.16
CA VAL A 93 15.16 -22.29 -10.36
C VAL A 93 15.94 -23.59 -10.45
N LEU A 94 17.05 -23.63 -11.22
CA LEU A 94 17.91 -24.81 -11.33
C LEU A 94 18.54 -25.20 -9.99
N LEU A 95 18.96 -24.23 -9.19
CA LEU A 95 19.49 -24.48 -7.86
C LEU A 95 18.42 -25.05 -6.92
N MET A 96 17.21 -24.48 -6.94
CA MET A 96 16.10 -24.96 -6.12
C MET A 96 15.67 -26.38 -6.51
N THR A 97 15.50 -26.66 -7.80
CA THR A 97 15.15 -28.00 -8.27
C THR A 97 16.28 -29.01 -8.00
N GLY A 98 17.53 -28.60 -8.17
CA GLY A 98 18.70 -29.42 -7.82
C GLY A 98 18.72 -29.79 -6.33
N MET A 99 18.53 -28.82 -5.42
CA MET A 99 18.46 -29.08 -3.98
C MET A 99 17.30 -30.02 -3.62
N LEU A 100 16.13 -29.86 -4.25
CA LEU A 100 14.98 -30.75 -4.03
C LEU A 100 15.27 -32.19 -4.50
N VAL A 101 15.90 -32.37 -5.66
CA VAL A 101 16.28 -33.69 -6.17
C VAL A 101 17.31 -34.36 -5.26
N LEU A 102 18.34 -33.62 -4.83
CA LEU A 102 19.35 -34.13 -3.89
C LEU A 102 18.74 -34.49 -2.53
N PHE A 103 17.81 -33.67 -2.03
CA PHE A 103 17.10 -33.95 -0.78
C PHE A 103 16.25 -35.23 -0.88
N GLN A 104 15.64 -35.52 -2.04
CA GLN A 104 14.92 -36.78 -2.26
C GLN A 104 15.86 -37.99 -2.37
N GLY A 105 17.05 -37.82 -2.98
CA GLY A 105 18.07 -38.86 -3.06
C GLY A 105 18.65 -39.27 -1.69
N ASN A 106 18.62 -38.37 -0.71
CA ASN A 106 19.10 -38.63 0.66
C ASN A 106 18.02 -39.23 1.60
N LYS A 107 16.81 -39.52 1.09
CA LYS A 107 15.69 -40.10 1.86
C LYS A 107 15.74 -41.62 2.01
N SER A 108 16.82 -42.30 1.64
CA SER A 108 17.02 -43.73 1.98
C SER A 108 17.06 -44.01 3.50
N GLY A 109 16.95 -42.98 4.37
CA GLY A 109 16.81 -43.14 5.83
C GLY A 109 15.72 -42.30 6.52
N PHE A 110 14.84 -41.58 5.82
CA PHE A 110 13.79 -40.76 6.47
C PHE A 110 12.39 -41.31 6.19
N SER A 111 12.07 -42.43 6.83
CA SER A 111 10.71 -42.93 6.94
C SER A 111 10.00 -42.23 8.10
N ALA A 112 9.20 -41.23 7.80
CA ALA A 112 7.91 -40.99 8.44
C ALA A 112 7.16 -39.89 7.66
N PRO A 113 5.95 -40.15 7.14
CA PRO A 113 5.08 -39.08 6.70
C PRO A 113 4.64 -38.29 7.94
N VAL A 114 5.02 -37.01 8.03
CA VAL A 114 4.37 -36.09 8.96
C VAL A 114 2.96 -35.82 8.43
N VAL A 115 2.02 -36.68 8.82
CA VAL A 115 0.59 -36.45 8.59
C VAL A 115 0.16 -35.36 9.56
N PHE A 116 0.17 -34.10 9.10
CA PHE A 116 -0.48 -33.00 9.82
C PHE A 116 -2.00 -33.21 9.72
N ARG A 117 -2.58 -33.88 10.73
CA ARG A 117 -4.02 -33.84 10.97
C ARG A 117 -4.36 -32.46 11.52
N TYR A 118 -4.83 -31.56 10.66
CA TYR A 118 -5.56 -30.38 11.11
C TYR A 118 -6.94 -30.82 11.59
N GLY A 119 -7.04 -31.15 12.88
CA GLY A 119 -8.33 -31.24 13.56
C GLY A 119 -8.83 -29.82 13.83
N VAL A 120 -9.81 -29.35 13.08
CA VAL A 120 -10.57 -28.15 13.45
C VAL A 120 -11.43 -28.52 14.66
N ALA A 121 -10.94 -28.24 15.87
CA ALA A 121 -11.76 -28.28 17.07
C ALA A 121 -12.71 -27.09 17.05
N VAL A 122 -13.87 -27.23 16.41
CA VAL A 122 -14.98 -26.29 16.56
C VAL A 122 -15.51 -26.46 17.99
N ARG A 123 -14.97 -25.70 18.95
CA ARG A 123 -15.64 -25.49 20.23
C ARG A 123 -16.95 -24.76 19.93
N ARG A 124 -18.06 -25.50 19.90
CA ARG A 124 -19.42 -24.94 20.00
C ARG A 124 -19.58 -24.35 21.40
N GLN A 125 -19.08 -23.14 21.60
CA GLN A 125 -19.25 -22.37 22.83
C GLN A 125 -19.96 -21.05 22.53
N TRP A 126 -21.11 -21.12 21.85
CA TRP A 126 -22.08 -20.03 21.77
C TRP A 126 -23.49 -20.62 21.66
N LEU A 127 -23.94 -21.22 22.76
CA LEU A 127 -25.38 -21.32 23.07
C LEU A 127 -25.58 -20.51 24.35
N PHE A 128 -25.57 -19.18 24.21
CA PHE A 128 -26.16 -18.32 25.22
C PHE A 128 -27.69 -18.36 25.00
N PRO A 129 -28.48 -18.82 25.98
CA PRO A 129 -29.93 -18.79 25.87
C PRO A 129 -30.41 -17.33 25.87
N CYS A 130 -31.00 -16.91 24.75
CA CYS A 130 -31.76 -15.68 24.63
C CYS A 130 -33.12 -15.86 25.34
N GLN A 131 -33.12 -15.88 26.65
CA GLN A 131 -34.34 -15.92 27.46
C GLN A 131 -34.09 -15.20 28.78
N ALA A 132 -34.44 -13.92 28.82
CA ALA A 132 -35.00 -13.19 29.98
C ALA A 132 -34.58 -11.71 29.96
N LEU A 133 -35.13 -10.89 29.05
CA LEU A 133 -35.28 -9.44 29.31
C LEU A 133 -36.31 -8.77 28.39
N GLN A 134 -37.45 -9.42 28.18
CA GLN A 134 -38.57 -8.88 27.41
C GLN A 134 -39.80 -8.69 28.31
N ARG A 135 -39.65 -7.86 29.34
CA ARG A 135 -40.79 -7.39 30.14
C ARG A 135 -40.50 -6.05 30.85
N ARG A 136 -40.70 -4.93 30.15
CA ARG A 136 -41.30 -3.70 30.69
C ARG A 136 -41.53 -2.68 29.57
N SER A 137 -42.73 -2.76 28.99
CA SER A 137 -43.33 -1.73 28.16
C SER A 137 -44.32 -0.95 29.03
N GLU A 138 -43.87 0.10 29.73
CA GLU A 138 -44.79 1.11 30.27
C GLU A 138 -44.11 2.48 30.21
N THR A 139 -44.50 3.28 29.22
CA THR A 139 -44.34 4.73 29.23
C THR A 139 -45.32 5.36 30.22
N PRO A 140 -44.92 6.43 30.92
CA PRO A 140 -45.74 7.64 30.84
C PRO A 140 -44.91 8.91 30.61
N GLN A 141 -45.21 9.56 29.49
CA GLN A 141 -45.48 11.00 29.32
C GLN A 141 -44.95 11.97 30.40
N GLY A 142 -44.04 12.88 30.00
CA GLY A 142 -43.69 14.07 30.80
C GLY A 142 -42.39 14.76 30.38
N ARG A 143 -42.48 15.77 29.51
CA ARG A 143 -41.46 16.83 29.31
C ARG A 143 -41.27 17.65 30.62
N PRO A 144 -40.26 18.54 30.82
CA PRO A 144 -39.21 19.03 29.90
C PRO A 144 -37.80 19.31 30.55
N LYS A 145 -36.92 19.95 29.75
CA LYS A 145 -35.81 20.86 30.11
C LYS A 145 -34.48 20.29 30.63
N GLY A 146 -33.45 20.53 29.82
CA GLY A 146 -32.19 21.11 30.29
C GLY A 146 -31.04 20.13 30.49
N TRP A 147 -30.00 20.28 29.67
CA TRP A 147 -28.64 20.06 30.14
C TRP A 147 -27.86 21.37 29.95
N PRO A 148 -27.26 21.92 31.02
CA PRO A 148 -26.46 23.14 30.94
C PRO A 148 -25.03 22.84 30.45
N VAL A 149 -24.65 23.65 29.47
CA VAL A 149 -23.37 24.38 29.28
C VAL A 149 -22.20 24.08 30.22
N SER A 150 -21.01 23.86 29.63
CA SER A 150 -19.76 24.65 29.82
C SER A 150 -18.54 23.74 29.51
N VAL A 151 -17.73 23.96 28.46
CA VAL A 151 -16.87 25.12 28.12
C VAL A 151 -15.72 25.28 29.11
N HIS A 152 -14.49 25.09 28.61
CA HIS A 152 -13.32 25.99 28.73
C HIS A 152 -12.31 25.45 27.69
N GLY A 153 -11.79 26.20 26.70
CA GLY A 153 -11.41 27.61 26.61
C GLY A 153 -9.88 27.66 26.45
N GLY A 154 -9.22 28.40 25.55
CA GLY A 154 -9.60 29.38 24.53
C GLY A 154 -8.50 29.50 23.46
N VAL A 155 -8.81 29.92 22.22
CA VAL A 155 -8.86 31.31 21.67
C VAL A 155 -7.44 31.79 21.27
N ALA A 156 -7.15 32.12 20.00
CA ALA A 156 -7.45 33.44 19.39
C ALA A 156 -7.31 33.46 17.84
N PRO A 157 -7.86 34.48 17.14
CA PRO A 157 -8.54 34.35 15.85
C PRO A 157 -7.84 35.00 14.64
N LEU A 158 -8.29 34.65 13.42
CA LEU A 158 -8.02 35.42 12.20
C LEU A 158 -9.25 36.30 11.85
N ALA A 159 -8.97 37.54 11.46
CA ALA A 159 -9.90 38.64 11.35
C ALA A 159 -10.90 38.54 10.18
N LYS A 160 -12.00 39.28 10.38
CA LYS A 160 -13.19 39.48 9.57
C LYS A 160 -12.89 40.38 8.35
N GLY A 161 -13.43 40.01 7.18
CA GLY A 161 -13.45 40.82 5.98
C GLY A 161 -14.71 40.52 5.17
N ASP A 162 -15.73 41.34 5.43
CA ASP A 162 -16.82 41.85 4.60
C ASP A 162 -17.44 41.02 3.46
N GLY A 163 -18.77 40.96 3.50
CA GLY A 163 -19.57 40.10 2.66
C GLY A 163 -19.81 40.63 1.26
N HIS A 164 -19.96 39.69 0.33
CA HIS A 164 -20.80 39.88 -0.84
C HIS A 164 -21.54 38.57 -1.14
N SER A 165 -22.86 38.70 -1.15
CA SER A 165 -23.83 37.71 -1.60
C SER A 165 -23.53 37.27 -3.03
N LEU A 166 -23.30 35.97 -3.27
CA LEU A 166 -23.49 35.37 -4.58
C LEU A 166 -24.39 34.13 -4.43
N ARG A 167 -25.63 34.32 -4.90
CA ARG A 167 -26.69 33.32 -4.98
C ARG A 167 -26.26 32.19 -5.92
N GLY A 168 -26.70 30.98 -5.60
CA GLY A 168 -26.40 29.77 -6.36
C GLY A 168 -26.82 29.85 -7.83
N ALA A 169 -25.98 29.27 -8.68
CA ALA A 169 -26.32 28.95 -10.06
C ALA A 169 -26.63 27.43 -10.14
N PRO A 170 -27.76 27.02 -10.74
CA PRO A 170 -28.05 25.60 -10.96
C PRO A 170 -27.26 25.02 -12.14
N CYS A 171 -26.93 23.73 -12.03
CA CYS A 171 -26.24 22.94 -13.04
C CYS A 171 -27.19 22.60 -14.21
N PRO A 172 -26.76 22.68 -15.48
CA PRO A 172 -27.59 22.29 -16.62
C PRO A 172 -27.56 20.77 -16.84
N GLU A 173 -28.74 20.15 -16.92
CA GLU A 173 -28.92 18.80 -17.44
C GLU A 173 -28.86 18.81 -18.98
N ARG A 174 -28.09 17.87 -19.54
CA ARG A 174 -28.33 17.29 -20.87
C ARG A 174 -27.76 15.88 -20.95
#